data_AF-A0A413RN97-F1
#
_entry.id   AF-A0A413RN97-F1
#
_cell.length_a   1.000
_cell.length_b   1.000
_cell.length_c   1.000
_cell.angle_alpha   90.00
_cell.angle_beta   90.00
_cell.angle_gamma   90.00
#
_symmetry.space_group_name_H-M   'P 1'
#
loop_
_entity.id
_entity.type
_entity.pdbx_description
1 polymer ?
#
loop_
_entity_poly.entity_id
_entity_poly.type
_entity_poly.pdbx_seq_one_letter_code
_entity_poly.pdbx_strand_id
1 'polypeptide(L)' 'MLGLGAQYDWAVVGDPNRSSGFVLSRTPALTAAQLADVRATLAANGYDACDLKLTKQDGGGSSRAPLC' A
#
# COMPACT_ATOMS: atom_id res chain seq x y z
N MET A 1 11.92 -4.36 3.07
CA MET A 1 10.51 -4.43 3.54
C MET A 1 10.29 -3.27 4.50
N LEU A 2 9.23 -2.49 4.31
CA LEU A 2 9.00 -1.22 5.01
C LEU A 2 7.99 -1.34 6.18
N GLY A 3 7.06 -2.29 6.07
CA GLY A 3 6.11 -2.62 7.15
C GLY A 3 5.16 -3.75 6.78
N LEU A 4 4.45 -4.28 7.78
CA LEU A 4 3.45 -5.34 7.64
C LEU A 4 2.31 -5.18 8.64
N GLY A 5 1.12 -5.64 8.26
CA GLY A 5 -0.04 -5.72 9.14
C GLY A 5 0.12 -6.81 10.19
N ALA A 6 -0.52 -6.64 11.36
CA ALA A 6 -0.35 -7.51 12.52
C ALA A 6 -0.62 -9.01 12.25
N GLN A 7 -1.51 -9.35 11.32
CA GLN A 7 -1.81 -10.74 10.95
C GLN A 7 -1.20 -11.13 9.59
N TYR A 8 -0.24 -10.35 9.08
CA TYR A 8 0.35 -10.51 7.74
C TYR A 8 -0.67 -10.41 6.59
N ASP A 9 -1.76 -9.66 6.80
CA ASP A 9 -2.80 -9.44 5.80
C ASP A 9 -2.32 -8.52 4.68
N TRP A 10 -1.38 -7.61 4.99
CA TRP A 10 -0.78 -6.70 4.03
C TRP A 10 0.71 -6.45 4.33
N ALA A 11 1.44 -6.03 3.30
CA ALA A 11 2.85 -5.69 3.39
C ALA A 11 3.19 -4.49 2.49
N VAL A 12 4.10 -3.64 2.96
CA VAL A 12 4.68 -2.54 2.18
C VAL A 12 6.13 -2.90 1.85
N VAL A 13 6.44 -2.89 0.57
CA VAL A 13 7.76 -3.20 0.03
C VAL A 13 8.21 -2.03 -0.82
N GLY A 14 9.43 -1.55 -0.63
CA GLY A 14 10.02 -0.51 -1.47
C GLY A 14 11.53 -0.66 -1.55
N ASP A 15 12.13 0.06 -2.49
CA ASP A 15 13.57 0.09 -2.71
C ASP A 15 14.27 1.16 -1.84
N PRO A 16 15.57 1.00 -1.51
CA PRO A 16 16.29 1.97 -0.68
C PRO A 16 16.28 3.41 -1.23
N ASN A 17 16.20 3.56 -2.56
CA ASN A 17 16.21 4.87 -3.22
C ASN A 17 14.81 5.48 -3.34
N ARG A 18 13.77 4.79 -2.86
CA ARG A 18 12.36 5.22 -2.88
C ARG A 18 11.82 5.49 -4.28
N SER A 19 12.45 4.88 -5.29
CA SER A 19 12.07 4.99 -6.69
C SER A 19 10.89 4.08 -7.05
N SER A 20 10.60 3.09 -6.22
CA SER A 20 9.60 2.04 -6.44
C SER A 20 9.04 1.53 -5.12
N GLY A 21 7.71 1.36 -5.08
CA GLY A 21 7.01 0.85 -3.91
C GLY A 21 5.79 0.03 -4.30
N PHE A 22 5.53 -1.03 -3.55
CA PHE A 22 4.39 -1.93 -3.71
C PHE A 22 3.71 -2.16 -2.36
N VAL A 23 2.39 -2.09 -2.39
CA VAL A 23 1.52 -2.53 -1.29
C VAL A 23 0.90 -3.84 -1.73
N LEU A 24 1.14 -4.90 -0.96
CA LEU A 24 0.60 -6.23 -1.21
C LEU A 24 -0.45 -6.54 -0.16
N SER A 25 -1.53 -7.21 -0.56
CA SER A 25 -2.63 -7.63 0.31
C SER A 25 -3.00 -9.07 0.01
N ARG A 26 -3.39 -9.83 1.03
CA ARG A 26 -3.96 -11.19 0.86
C ARG A 26 -5.39 -11.14 0.31
N THR A 27 -6.07 -10.01 0.47
CA THR A 27 -7.41 -9.76 -0.06
C THR A 27 -7.36 -8.78 -1.23
N PRO A 28 -8.32 -8.85 -2.17
CA PRO A 28 -8.36 -7.97 -3.34
C PRO A 28 -8.62 -6.50 -3.01
N ALA A 29 -9.06 -6.19 -1.79
CA ALA A 29 -9.19 -4.84 -1.27
C ALA A 29 -8.71 -4.76 0.17
N LEU A 30 -8.04 -3.66 0.50
CA LEU A 30 -7.74 -3.26 1.87
C LEU A 30 -8.95 -2.55 2.46
N THR A 31 -9.18 -2.76 3.75
CA THR A 31 -10.14 -1.94 4.51
C THR A 31 -9.62 -0.51 4.67
N ALA A 32 -10.51 0.44 4.98
CA ALA A 32 -10.10 1.83 5.20
C ALA A 32 -9.06 1.99 6.32
N ALA A 33 -9.16 1.19 7.39
CA ALA A 33 -8.19 1.19 8.49
C ALA A 33 -6.82 0.70 8.02
N GLN A 34 -6.76 -0.43 7.31
CA GLN A 34 -5.50 -0.93 6.76
C GLN A 34 -4.88 0.04 5.75
N LEU A 35 -5.69 0.73 4.94
CA LEU A 35 -5.21 1.73 4.01
C LEU A 35 -4.58 2.93 4.75
N ALA A 36 -5.16 3.35 5.87
CA ALA A 36 -4.59 4.40 6.72
C ALA A 36 -3.25 3.95 7.33
N ASP A 37 -3.15 2.72 7.82
CA ASP A 37 -1.90 2.16 8.36
C ASP A 37 -0.80 2.06 7.30
N VAL A 38 -1.16 1.66 6.08
CA VAL A 38 -0.24 1.62 4.93
C VAL A 38 0.28 3.02 4.60
N ARG A 39 -0.61 4.02 4.54
CA ARG A 39 -0.22 5.42 4.29
C ARG A 39 0.71 5.95 5.38
N ALA A 40 0.41 5.66 6.64
CA ALA A 40 1.27 6.04 7.77
C ALA A 40 2.65 5.35 7.70
N THR A 41 2.68 4.07 7.34
CA THR A 41 3.93 3.31 7.15
C THR A 41 4.78 3.89 6.03
N LEU A 42 4.17 4.24 4.89
CA LEU A 42 4.84 4.89 3.77
C LEU A 42 5.44 6.24 4.20
N ALA A 43 4.64 7.08 4.87
CA ALA A 43 5.08 8.39 5.35
C ALA A 43 6.22 8.28 6.38
N ALA A 44 6.16 7.32 7.31
CA ALA A 44 7.22 7.08 8.29
C ALA A 44 8.55 6.62 7.66
N ASN A 45 8.47 5.93 6.52
CA ASN A 45 9.62 5.56 5.71
C ASN A 45 9.99 6.63 4.66
N GLY A 46 9.27 7.76 4.67
CA GLY A 46 9.43 8.93 3.81
C GLY A 46 9.18 8.68 2.31
N TYR A 47 8.22 7.81 2.00
CA TYR A 47 7.57 7.73 0.70
C TYR A 47 6.37 8.68 0.67
N ASP A 48 6.09 9.25 -0.51
CA ASP A 48 4.79 9.89 -0.77
C ASP A 48 3.78 8.82 -1.20
N ALA A 49 2.64 8.75 -0.52
CA ALA A 49 1.58 7.83 -0.89
C ALA A 49 0.99 8.15 -2.28
N CYS A 50 0.97 9.42 -2.71
CA CYS A 50 0.43 9.79 -4.00
C CYS A 50 1.26 9.25 -5.19
N ASP A 51 2.53 8.90 -4.98
CA ASP A 51 3.37 8.27 -6.01
C ASP A 51 2.98 6.82 -6.27
N LEU A 52 2.34 6.17 -5.30
CA LEU A 52 1.79 4.83 -5.45
C LEU A 52 0.39 4.89 -6.07
N LYS A 53 0.09 3.90 -6.91
CA LYS A 53 -1.20 3.78 -7.58
C LYS A 53 -1.91 2.50 -7.13
N LEU A 54 -3.16 2.65 -6.72
CA LEU A 54 -4.11 1.55 -6.58
C LEU A 54 -4.22 0.82 -7.90
N THR A 55 -4.16 -0.51 -7.87
CA THR A 55 -4.35 -1.36 -9.03
C THR A 55 -5.78 -1.86 -9.09
N LYS A 56 -6.29 -2.07 -10.30
CA LYS A 56 -7.56 -2.77 -10.48
C LYS A 56 -7.40 -4.21 -9.97
N GLN A 57 -8.29 -4.66 -9.10
CA GLN A 57 -8.35 -6.02 -8.58
C GLN A 57 -9.78 -6.55 -8.71
N ASP A 58 -9.93 -7.76 -9.24
CA ASP A 58 -11.25 -8.39 -9.36
C ASP A 58 -11.82 -8.66 -7.95
N GLY A 59 -13.04 -8.17 -7.69
CA GLY A 59 -13.65 -8.22 -6.36
C GLY A 59 -13.12 -7.17 -5.36
N GLY A 60 -12.32 -6.21 -5.81
CA GLY A 60 -11.81 -5.10 -5.00
C GLY A 60 -11.97 -3.75 -5.70
N GLY A 61 -10.88 -2.98 -5.83
CA GLY A 61 -10.88 -1.70 -6.52
C GLY A 61 -11.03 -1.87 -8.04
N SER A 62 -11.95 -1.11 -8.65
CA SER A 62 -12.26 -1.21 -10.08
C SER A 62 -11.48 -0.24 -10.98
N SER A 63 -10.70 0.68 -10.40
CA SER A 63 -9.97 1.73 -11.12
C SER A 63 -8.55 1.93 -10.61
N ARG A 64 -7.68 2.42 -11.51
CA ARG A 64 -6.31 2.82 -11.17
C ARG A 64 -6.34 4.29 -10.71
N ALA A 65 -6.04 4.53 -9.44
CA ALA A 65 -6.05 5.86 -8.83
C ALA A 65 -4.81 6.04 -7.93
N PRO A 66 -4.40 7.27 -7.59
CA PRO A 66 -3.41 7.50 -6.55
C PRO A 66 -3.80 6.80 -5.24
N LEU A 67 -2.82 6.40 -4.43
CA LEU A 67 -3.06 5.79 -3.12
C LEU A 67 -3.45 6.82 -2.06
N CYS A 68 -3.25 8.11 -2.32
CA CYS A 68 -3.91 9.20 -1.62
C CYS A 68 -5.36 9.33 -2.11
#